data_AF-A0A7S3Y074-F1
#
_entry.id   AF-A0A7S3Y074-F1
#
_cell.length_a   1.000
_cell.length_b   1.000
_cell.length_c   1.000
_cell.angle_alpha   90.00
_cell.angle_beta   90.00
_cell.angle_gamma   90.00
#
_symmetry.space_group_name_H-M   'P 1'
#
loop_
_entity.id
_entity.type
_entity.pdbx_description
1 polymer ?
#
loop_
_entity_poly.entity_id
_entity_poly.type
_entity_poly.pdbx_seq_one_letter_code
_entity_poly.pdbx_strand_id
1 'polypeptide(L)'
;YKEEARREAMKEAMFGAKAKKWASLNAKRYGEKRRFGFVDVYKEEMPPEHVRKIIRDHGDMTAKKFRHDKRVYLGALKYVPHAVYKLLENMPMPWEQVRNVKVLYHVTGAISFVNEVPLVAEPVYAAQWGTMWIMMRREKRDRRHFKRMRFPPFDDEEPPLDYGDNVLDVEPLEAIAMELDPEDDEAVYDWFYDHKPLQYTRHVNGPSYRRWRLNVPIQSTLYRLAGQLMSDLLDKNYWYLFDKKAFFTAKALNCAIPGGPKFEPLYRDADKDDEDWNEFNDINKIIIRQTIR
;
A
#
# COMPACT_ATOMS: atom_id res chain seq x y z
N TYR A 1 29.90 16.65 -77.36
CA TYR A 1 30.62 15.46 -76.84
C TYR A 1 31.25 15.64 -75.45
N LYS A 2 32.45 16.24 -75.25
CA LYS A 2 33.08 16.33 -73.91
C LYS A 2 32.32 17.22 -72.91
N GLU A 3 31.69 18.31 -73.36
CA GLU A 3 30.86 19.18 -72.50
C GLU A 3 29.50 18.58 -72.15
N GLU A 4 28.89 17.83 -73.06
CA GLU A 4 27.63 17.11 -72.80
C GLU A 4 27.81 16.00 -71.78
N ALA A 5 28.90 15.22 -71.90
CA ALA A 5 29.25 14.19 -70.92
C ALA A 5 29.51 14.79 -69.52
N ARG A 6 30.10 16.00 -69.43
CA ARG A 6 30.27 16.73 -68.17
C ARG A 6 28.95 17.22 -67.59
N ARG A 7 28.03 17.70 -68.43
CA ARG A 7 26.67 18.10 -68.04
C ARG A 7 25.82 16.92 -67.56
N GLU A 8 25.94 15.77 -68.21
CA GLU A 8 25.27 14.53 -67.80
C GLU A 8 25.82 14.02 -66.47
N ALA A 9 27.14 13.96 -66.29
CA ALA A 9 27.75 13.58 -65.02
C ALA A 9 27.37 14.53 -63.86
N MET A 10 27.27 15.84 -64.13
CA MET A 10 26.83 16.83 -63.14
C MET A 10 25.34 16.68 -62.80
N LYS A 11 24.49 16.36 -63.79
CA LYS A 11 23.08 16.03 -63.57
C LYS A 11 22.93 14.76 -62.75
N GLU A 12 23.68 13.70 -63.07
CA GLU A 12 23.65 12.42 -62.37
C GLU A 12 24.12 12.55 -60.91
N ALA A 13 25.18 13.34 -60.67
CA ALA A 13 25.61 13.69 -59.32
C ALA A 13 24.54 14.49 -58.55
N MET A 14 23.85 15.43 -59.21
CA MET A 14 22.75 16.19 -58.61
C MET A 14 21.56 15.28 -58.27
N PHE A 15 21.17 14.38 -59.16
CA PHE A 15 20.09 13.41 -58.92
C PHE A 15 20.45 12.42 -57.81
N GLY A 16 21.69 11.93 -57.76
CA GLY A 16 22.19 11.09 -56.66
C GLY A 16 22.15 11.81 -55.31
N ALA A 17 22.55 13.09 -55.27
CA ALA A 17 22.45 13.90 -54.06
C ALA A 17 20.99 14.15 -53.63
N LYS A 18 20.08 14.37 -54.60
CA LYS A 18 18.65 14.55 -54.36
C LYS A 18 18.00 13.25 -53.86
N ALA A 19 18.37 12.10 -54.42
CA ALA A 19 17.91 10.79 -53.99
C ALA A 19 18.37 10.46 -52.56
N LYS A 20 19.65 10.72 -52.22
CA LYS A 20 20.15 10.57 -50.84
C LYS A 20 19.43 11.47 -49.85
N LYS A 21 19.18 12.73 -50.21
CA LYS A 21 18.39 13.67 -49.38
C LYS A 21 16.96 13.18 -49.20
N TRP A 22 16.32 12.69 -50.27
CA TRP A 22 14.97 12.13 -50.21
C TRP A 22 14.89 10.88 -49.34
N ALA A 23 15.86 9.97 -49.47
CA ALA A 23 15.96 8.77 -48.64
C ALA A 23 16.15 9.11 -47.16
N SER A 24 17.05 10.05 -46.83
CA SER A 24 17.24 10.53 -45.45
C SER A 24 15.98 11.20 -44.89
N LEU A 25 15.29 11.98 -45.72
CA LEU A 25 14.07 12.68 -45.33
C LEU A 25 12.90 11.71 -45.09
N ASN A 26 12.74 10.68 -45.94
CA ASN A 26 11.74 9.64 -45.74
C ASN A 26 12.06 8.74 -44.54
N ALA A 27 13.33 8.37 -44.34
CA ALA A 27 13.75 7.62 -43.15
C ALA A 27 13.45 8.38 -41.84
N LYS A 28 13.67 9.70 -41.83
CA LYS A 28 13.32 10.56 -40.68
C LYS A 28 11.82 10.78 -40.55
N ARG A 29 11.09 10.93 -41.65
CA ARG A 29 9.65 11.23 -41.66
C ARG A 29 8.81 10.03 -41.24
N TYR A 30 9.16 8.83 -41.71
CA TYR A 30 8.44 7.58 -41.45
C TYR A 30 9.15 6.67 -40.44
N GLY A 31 10.08 7.22 -39.65
CA GLY A 31 10.72 6.50 -38.56
C GLY A 31 9.72 6.06 -37.49
N GLU A 32 10.01 4.99 -36.77
CA GLU A 32 9.10 4.38 -35.80
C GLU A 32 8.60 5.35 -34.73
N LYS A 33 9.45 6.29 -34.30
CA LYS A 33 9.12 7.36 -33.34
C LYS A 33 8.04 8.34 -33.81
N ARG A 34 7.77 8.40 -35.12
CA ARG A 34 6.77 9.29 -35.73
C ARG A 34 5.52 8.54 -36.18
N ARG A 35 5.43 7.23 -35.91
CA ARG A 35 4.22 6.47 -36.18
C ARG A 35 3.10 6.98 -35.28
N PHE A 36 1.89 7.03 -35.84
CA PHE A 36 0.70 7.37 -35.07
C PHE A 36 0.51 6.31 -33.97
N GLY A 37 0.34 6.75 -32.72
CA GLY A 37 0.32 5.87 -31.55
C GLY A 37 1.69 5.50 -30.98
N PHE A 38 2.79 6.10 -31.47
CA PHE A 38 4.08 5.96 -30.82
C PHE A 38 4.05 6.65 -29.45
N VAL A 39 4.25 5.85 -28.40
CA VAL A 39 4.42 6.34 -27.04
C VAL A 39 5.92 6.46 -26.80
N ASP A 40 6.36 7.67 -26.43
CA ASP A 40 7.76 7.92 -26.13
C ASP A 40 8.21 7.15 -24.88
N VAL A 41 9.52 7.06 -24.70
CA VAL A 41 10.14 6.25 -23.64
C VAL A 41 9.60 6.65 -22.26
N TYR A 42 9.38 5.64 -21.41
CA TYR A 42 8.99 5.81 -20.01
C TYR A 42 9.96 6.73 -19.27
N LYS A 43 9.44 7.53 -18.33
CA LYS A 43 10.30 8.31 -17.43
C LYS A 43 11.13 7.35 -16.58
N GLU A 44 12.44 7.45 -16.71
CA GLU A 44 13.40 6.68 -15.93
C GLU A 44 13.48 7.20 -14.48
N GLU A 45 13.96 6.34 -13.59
CA GLU A 45 14.17 6.68 -12.19
C GLU A 45 15.36 7.64 -12.07
N MET A 46 15.15 8.78 -11.40
CA MET A 46 16.20 9.77 -11.16
C MET A 46 17.04 9.36 -9.92
N PRO A 47 18.32 9.77 -9.85
CA PRO A 47 19.15 9.52 -8.67
C PRO A 47 18.52 10.11 -7.39
N PRO A 48 18.58 9.41 -6.24
CA PRO A 48 17.96 9.87 -5.00
C PRO A 48 18.58 11.16 -4.46
N GLU A 49 19.83 11.45 -4.79
CA GLU A 49 20.52 12.70 -4.41
C GLU A 49 19.88 13.92 -5.06
N HIS A 50 19.26 13.76 -6.24
CA HIS A 50 18.64 14.86 -6.96
C HIS A 50 17.52 15.50 -6.14
N VAL A 51 16.59 14.69 -5.62
CA VAL A 51 15.48 15.20 -4.80
C VAL A 51 15.98 15.71 -3.45
N ARG A 52 16.95 15.04 -2.82
CA ARG A 52 17.55 15.49 -1.55
C ARG A 52 18.18 16.88 -1.69
N LYS A 53 18.94 17.09 -2.77
CA LYS A 53 19.56 18.38 -3.07
C LYS A 53 18.53 19.47 -3.35
N ILE A 54 17.48 19.17 -4.13
CA ILE A 54 16.40 20.14 -4.39
C ILE A 54 15.77 20.62 -3.08
N ILE A 55 15.42 19.69 -2.18
CA ILE A 55 14.80 20.02 -0.89
C ILE A 55 15.75 20.84 -0.01
N ARG A 56 17.03 20.45 0.06
CA ARG A 56 18.06 21.19 0.81
C ARG A 56 18.29 22.60 0.27
N ASP A 57 18.33 22.77 -1.05
CA ASP A 57 18.53 24.07 -1.70
C ASP A 57 17.33 25.03 -1.50
N HIS A 58 16.10 24.51 -1.48
CA HIS A 58 14.87 25.30 -1.27
C HIS A 58 14.67 25.67 0.21
N GLY A 59 15.03 24.77 1.13
CA GLY A 59 14.98 24.99 2.58
C GLY A 59 13.62 25.51 3.05
N ASP A 60 13.64 26.62 3.79
CA ASP A 60 12.47 27.31 4.34
C ASP A 60 11.87 28.38 3.39
N MET A 61 12.34 28.44 2.14
CA MET A 61 11.90 29.41 1.13
C MET A 61 12.12 30.90 1.53
N THR A 62 13.04 31.20 2.45
CA THR A 62 13.40 32.60 2.79
C THR A 62 14.22 33.28 1.68
N ALA A 63 15.02 32.51 0.94
CA ALA A 63 15.88 33.03 -0.12
C ALA A 63 15.08 33.65 -1.28
N LYS A 64 15.51 34.85 -1.73
CA LYS A 64 14.87 35.55 -2.86
C LYS A 64 14.98 34.79 -4.19
N LYS A 65 15.95 33.88 -4.32
CA LYS A 65 16.21 33.07 -5.52
C LYS A 65 15.00 32.22 -5.93
N PHE A 66 14.26 31.67 -4.97
CA PHE A 66 13.13 30.76 -5.21
C PHE A 66 11.77 31.46 -5.06
N ARG A 67 11.71 32.78 -5.29
CA ARG A 67 10.47 33.57 -5.15
C ARG A 67 9.35 33.08 -6.07
N HIS A 68 9.68 32.62 -7.27
CA HIS A 68 8.70 32.13 -8.25
C HIS A 68 8.03 30.83 -7.81
N ASP A 69 8.75 29.98 -7.07
CA ASP A 69 8.27 28.66 -6.65
C ASP A 69 7.35 28.70 -5.44
N LYS A 70 7.36 29.80 -4.65
CA LYS A 70 6.47 29.99 -3.49
C LYS A 70 4.99 29.76 -3.82
N ARG A 71 4.56 30.19 -5.01
CA ARG A 71 3.18 29.99 -5.47
C ARG A 71 2.85 28.50 -5.65
N VAL A 72 3.81 27.72 -6.13
CA VAL A 72 3.65 26.29 -6.37
C VAL A 72 3.57 25.53 -5.04
N TYR A 73 4.40 25.88 -4.06
CA TYR A 73 4.33 25.32 -2.69
C TYR A 73 2.96 25.53 -2.05
N LEU A 74 2.41 26.74 -2.16
CA LEU A 74 1.04 27.03 -1.67
C LEU A 74 -0.02 26.22 -2.42
N GLY A 75 0.14 26.05 -3.74
CA GLY A 75 -0.76 25.21 -4.55
C GLY A 75 -0.69 23.72 -4.19
N ALA A 76 0.48 23.24 -3.78
CA ALA A 76 0.71 21.85 -3.40
C ALA A 76 0.00 21.46 -2.09
N LEU A 77 -0.30 22.43 -1.22
CA LEU A 77 -1.02 22.21 0.04
C LEU A 77 -2.35 21.46 -0.15
N LYS A 78 -3.03 21.69 -1.28
CA LYS A 78 -4.26 20.98 -1.66
C LYS A 78 -4.10 19.45 -1.67
N TYR A 79 -2.91 18.96 -2.01
CA TYR A 79 -2.63 17.54 -2.19
C TYR A 79 -1.90 16.89 -1.01
N VAL A 80 -1.59 17.66 0.05
CA VAL A 80 -0.93 17.15 1.24
C VAL A 80 -1.70 15.98 1.89
N PRO A 81 -3.04 15.99 2.02
CA PRO A 81 -3.75 14.85 2.57
C PRO A 81 -3.51 13.54 1.80
N HIS A 82 -3.37 13.62 0.47
CA HIS A 82 -3.08 12.46 -0.36
C HIS A 82 -1.63 11.97 -0.17
N ALA A 83 -0.67 12.89 -0.07
CA ALA A 83 0.72 12.54 0.23
C ALA A 83 0.87 11.87 1.60
N VAL A 84 0.21 12.42 2.63
CA VAL A 84 0.20 11.84 3.98
C VAL A 84 -0.45 10.47 3.98
N TYR A 85 -1.59 10.29 3.30
CA TYR A 85 -2.23 8.99 3.16
C TYR A 85 -1.27 7.94 2.56
N LYS A 86 -0.64 8.25 1.42
CA LYS A 86 0.30 7.33 0.76
C LYS A 86 1.56 7.05 1.59
N LEU A 87 2.01 8.02 2.39
CA LEU A 87 3.14 7.85 3.30
C LEU A 87 2.79 6.88 4.44
N LEU A 88 1.64 7.08 5.09
CA LEU A 88 1.19 6.22 6.20
C LEU A 88 0.79 4.82 5.72
N GLU A 89 0.25 4.70 4.52
CA GLU A 89 -0.07 3.40 3.91
C GLU A 89 1.18 2.52 3.77
N ASN A 90 2.35 3.11 3.50
CA ASN A 90 3.60 2.38 3.25
C ASN A 90 4.54 2.33 4.47
N MET A 91 4.02 2.48 5.70
CA MET A 91 4.83 2.36 6.92
C MET A 91 5.58 1.02 7.00
N PRO A 92 6.90 1.02 7.28
CA PRO A 92 7.68 -0.21 7.48
C PRO A 92 7.05 -1.10 8.55
N MET A 93 7.05 -2.41 8.30
CA MET A 93 6.55 -3.39 9.27
C MET A 93 7.62 -3.66 10.34
N PRO A 94 7.25 -4.12 11.55
CA PRO A 94 8.19 -4.27 12.67
C PRO A 94 9.37 -5.24 12.45
N TRP A 95 9.23 -6.15 11.49
CA TRP A 95 10.27 -7.10 11.08
C TRP A 95 11.18 -6.55 9.97
N GLU A 96 10.89 -5.36 9.44
CA GLU A 96 11.73 -4.68 8.45
C GLU A 96 12.55 -3.58 9.13
N GLN A 97 13.85 -3.53 8.82
CA GLN A 97 14.72 -2.43 9.28
C GLN A 97 14.53 -1.18 8.43
N VAL A 98 14.56 -1.35 7.10
CA VAL A 98 14.50 -0.26 6.12
C VAL A 98 13.56 -0.68 5.00
N ARG A 99 12.68 0.24 4.60
CA ARG A 99 11.83 0.08 3.43
C ARG A 99 12.12 1.15 2.39
N ASN A 100 12.60 0.72 1.23
CA ASN A 100 12.79 1.58 0.06
C ASN A 100 11.50 1.63 -0.76
N VAL A 101 10.92 2.82 -0.89
CA VAL A 101 9.67 3.04 -1.61
C VAL A 101 9.87 3.93 -2.82
N LYS A 102 9.05 3.72 -3.85
CA LYS A 102 9.06 4.60 -5.03
C LYS A 102 8.44 5.95 -4.69
N VAL A 103 9.14 7.03 -5.00
CA VAL A 103 8.65 8.40 -4.73
C VAL A 103 8.44 9.15 -6.03
N LEU A 104 7.27 9.76 -6.17
CA LEU A 104 6.94 10.73 -7.20
C LEU A 104 6.99 12.12 -6.58
N TYR A 105 7.97 12.94 -6.97
CA TYR A 105 8.17 14.28 -6.43
C TYR A 105 7.95 15.36 -7.49
N HIS A 106 7.53 16.55 -7.05
CA HIS A 106 7.45 17.73 -7.92
C HIS A 106 8.86 18.23 -8.27
N VAL A 107 9.08 18.75 -9.50
CA VAL A 107 10.42 19.17 -9.98
C VAL A 107 11.07 20.21 -9.05
N THR A 108 10.28 21.07 -8.42
CA THR A 108 10.76 22.08 -7.46
C THR A 108 10.86 21.56 -6.02
N GLY A 109 10.51 20.31 -5.73
CA GLY A 109 10.47 19.77 -4.36
C GLY A 109 9.26 20.22 -3.54
N ALA A 110 8.21 20.76 -4.17
CA ALA A 110 7.03 21.27 -3.46
C ALA A 110 6.22 20.20 -2.70
N ILE A 111 6.18 18.98 -3.22
CA ILE A 111 5.51 17.84 -2.61
C ILE A 111 6.10 16.53 -3.13
N SER A 112 6.06 15.51 -2.28
CA SER A 112 6.53 14.15 -2.58
C SER A 112 5.42 13.16 -2.24
N PHE A 113 5.07 12.30 -3.20
CA PHE A 113 4.10 11.22 -3.04
C PHE A 113 4.83 9.88 -3.04
N VAL A 114 4.45 8.97 -2.15
CA VAL A 114 4.84 7.57 -2.27
C VAL A 114 3.99 6.93 -3.36
N ASN A 115 4.61 6.54 -4.47
CA ASN A 115 3.97 5.95 -5.64
C ASN A 115 4.01 4.42 -5.59
N GLU A 116 3.52 3.87 -4.49
CA GLU A 116 3.49 2.43 -4.26
C GLU A 116 2.25 2.05 -3.45
N VAL A 117 1.70 0.87 -3.75
CA VAL A 117 0.62 0.24 -2.98
C VAL A 117 1.22 -0.98 -2.30
N PRO A 118 1.14 -1.11 -0.96
CA PRO A 118 1.72 -2.23 -0.23
C PRO A 118 0.86 -3.48 -0.46
N LEU A 119 1.22 -4.24 -1.50
CA LEU A 119 0.61 -5.52 -1.78
C LEU A 119 1.32 -6.59 -0.94
N VAL A 120 0.55 -7.30 -0.12
CA VAL A 120 1.05 -8.38 0.74
C VAL A 120 0.30 -9.67 0.44
N ALA A 121 0.98 -10.81 0.57
CA ALA A 121 0.34 -12.12 0.48
C ALA A 121 -0.33 -12.42 1.84
N GLU A 122 -1.65 -12.48 1.87
CA GLU A 122 -2.45 -12.65 3.10
C GLU A 122 -1.94 -13.74 4.06
N PRO A 123 -1.69 -15.00 3.64
CA PRO A 123 -1.22 -16.03 4.58
C PRO A 123 0.18 -15.74 5.14
N VAL A 124 1.06 -15.12 4.35
CA VAL A 124 2.40 -14.72 4.80
C VAL A 124 2.30 -13.59 5.81
N TYR A 125 1.48 -12.58 5.50
CA TYR A 125 1.27 -11.43 6.37
C TYR A 125 0.64 -11.82 7.71
N ALA A 126 -0.34 -12.73 7.70
CA ALA A 126 -0.94 -13.27 8.92
C ALA A 126 0.09 -14.05 9.76
N ALA A 127 0.93 -14.86 9.12
CA ALA A 127 2.01 -15.59 9.81
C ALA A 127 3.06 -14.63 10.39
N GLN A 128 3.50 -13.61 9.65
CA GLN A 128 4.45 -12.59 10.12
C GLN A 128 3.91 -11.92 11.39
N TRP A 129 2.67 -11.44 11.38
CA TRP A 129 2.03 -10.88 12.58
C TRP A 129 1.83 -11.90 13.70
N GLY A 130 1.60 -13.18 13.37
CA GLY A 130 1.55 -14.26 14.35
C GLY A 130 2.88 -14.41 15.09
N THR A 131 4.01 -14.37 14.37
CA THR A 131 5.34 -14.38 14.99
C THR A 131 5.61 -13.11 15.80
N MET A 132 5.17 -11.95 15.33
CA MET A 132 5.29 -10.70 16.09
C MET A 132 4.53 -10.76 17.40
N TRP A 133 3.32 -11.33 17.40
CA TRP A 133 2.52 -11.52 18.60
C TRP A 133 3.27 -12.35 19.66
N ILE A 134 3.91 -13.44 19.24
CA ILE A 134 4.69 -14.31 20.13
C ILE A 134 5.90 -13.54 20.69
N MET A 135 6.68 -12.89 19.83
CA MET A 135 7.90 -12.17 20.22
C MET A 135 7.58 -11.00 21.15
N MET A 136 6.57 -10.19 20.83
CA MET A 136 6.15 -9.07 21.68
C MET A 136 5.64 -9.53 23.05
N ARG A 137 4.93 -10.68 23.12
CA ARG A 137 4.48 -11.25 24.40
C ARG A 137 5.63 -11.78 25.23
N ARG A 138 6.61 -12.46 24.61
CA ARG A 138 7.83 -12.93 25.27
C ARG A 138 8.65 -11.77 25.82
N GLU A 139 8.91 -10.76 24.99
CA GLU A 139 9.65 -9.56 25.38
C GLU A 139 8.97 -8.81 26.55
N LYS A 140 7.63 -8.66 26.50
CA LYS A 140 6.87 -8.04 27.60
C LYS A 140 6.91 -8.85 28.90
N ARG A 141 6.99 -10.18 28.82
CA ARG A 141 7.10 -11.07 30.00
C ARG A 141 8.50 -11.00 30.61
N ASP A 142 9.54 -11.02 29.77
CA ASP A 142 10.92 -11.20 30.22
C ASP A 142 11.57 -9.87 30.66
N ARG A 143 11.14 -8.75 30.08
CA ARG A 143 11.69 -7.42 30.41
C ARG A 143 11.14 -6.87 31.72
N ARG A 144 12.03 -6.62 32.68
CA ARG A 144 11.67 -6.03 33.99
C ARG A 144 11.12 -4.61 33.93
N HIS A 145 11.71 -3.76 33.08
CA HIS A 145 11.30 -2.36 32.94
C HIS A 145 11.12 -2.01 31.46
N PHE A 146 9.86 -1.90 31.04
CA PHE A 146 9.50 -1.45 29.70
C PHE A 146 9.17 0.04 29.72
N LYS A 147 10.15 0.87 29.32
CA LYS A 147 9.98 2.32 29.23
C LYS A 147 9.32 2.68 27.90
N ARG A 148 8.15 3.31 27.95
CA ARG A 148 7.47 3.82 26.76
C ARG A 148 8.17 5.08 26.24
N MET A 149 8.10 5.29 24.92
CA MET A 149 8.55 6.53 24.30
C MET A 149 7.74 7.73 24.83
N ARG A 150 8.36 8.91 24.85
CA ARG A 150 7.66 10.16 25.14
C ARG A 150 7.04 10.69 23.86
N PHE A 151 5.88 11.31 23.98
CA PHE A 151 5.18 11.95 22.88
C PHE A 151 4.94 13.42 23.25
N PRO A 152 5.31 14.39 22.40
CA PRO A 152 6.06 14.24 21.14
C PRO A 152 7.52 13.75 21.32
N PRO A 153 8.12 13.07 20.33
CA PRO A 153 9.52 12.63 20.43
C PRO A 153 10.56 13.76 20.34
N PHE A 154 10.24 14.84 19.63
CA PHE A 154 11.09 16.02 19.43
C PHE A 154 10.42 17.25 20.04
N ASP A 155 11.21 18.27 20.38
CA ASP A 155 10.70 19.54 20.88
C ASP A 155 10.14 20.42 19.74
N ASP A 156 9.21 21.33 20.05
CA ASP A 156 8.54 22.18 19.05
C ASP A 156 9.50 23.22 18.42
N GLU A 157 10.57 23.60 19.13
CA GLU A 157 11.60 24.53 18.64
C GLU A 157 12.70 23.84 17.82
N GLU A 158 12.79 22.50 17.87
CA GLU A 158 13.81 21.76 17.13
C GLU A 158 13.45 21.67 15.63
N PRO A 159 14.34 22.09 14.72
CA PRO A 159 14.09 21.94 13.30
C PRO A 159 14.11 20.44 12.89
N PRO A 160 13.37 20.04 11.85
CA PRO A 160 13.43 18.68 11.35
C PRO A 160 14.85 18.25 10.99
N LEU A 161 15.26 17.07 11.47
CA LEU A 161 16.59 16.50 11.21
C LEU A 161 16.74 16.15 9.72
N ASP A 162 17.89 16.50 9.13
CA ASP A 162 18.23 16.07 7.77
C ASP A 162 18.60 14.58 7.76
N TYR A 163 18.00 13.84 6.83
CA TYR A 163 18.26 12.41 6.63
C TYR A 163 19.67 12.15 6.11
N GLY A 164 20.19 13.02 5.24
CA GLY A 164 21.51 12.84 4.62
C GLY A 164 22.66 12.89 5.63
N ASP A 165 22.60 13.84 6.56
CA ASP A 165 23.69 14.08 7.50
C ASP A 165 23.56 13.23 8.79
N ASN A 166 22.33 12.90 9.24
CA ASN A 166 22.12 12.25 10.55
C ASN A 166 21.70 10.78 10.50
N VAL A 167 21.05 10.32 9.42
CA VAL A 167 20.40 9.00 9.39
C VAL A 167 21.04 8.06 8.39
N LEU A 168 21.54 8.56 7.26
CA LEU A 168 22.03 7.73 6.15
C LEU A 168 23.19 6.81 6.53
N ASP A 169 24.13 7.30 7.35
CA ASP A 169 25.34 6.56 7.73
C ASP A 169 25.18 5.74 9.03
N VAL A 170 24.00 5.79 9.66
CA VAL A 170 23.72 5.08 10.91
C VAL A 170 23.08 3.73 10.60
N GLU A 171 23.72 2.64 11.02
CA GLU A 171 23.14 1.31 10.88
C GLU A 171 21.85 1.19 11.71
N PRO A 172 20.75 0.70 11.10
CA PRO A 172 19.49 0.53 11.80
C PRO A 172 19.63 -0.56 12.87
N LEU A 173 18.85 -0.40 13.95
CA LEU A 173 18.74 -1.43 14.97
C LEU A 173 18.15 -2.73 14.40
N GLU A 174 18.39 -3.83 15.09
CA GLU A 174 17.81 -5.11 14.73
C GLU A 174 16.27 -5.05 14.76
N ALA A 175 15.65 -5.57 13.70
CA ALA A 175 14.21 -5.65 13.62
C ALA A 175 13.69 -6.79 14.51
N ILE A 176 12.38 -6.79 14.78
CA ILE A 176 11.79 -7.90 15.52
C ILE A 176 11.71 -9.10 14.57
N ALA A 177 12.53 -10.11 14.80
CA ALA A 177 12.51 -11.36 14.05
C ALA A 177 12.49 -12.54 15.04
N MET A 178 11.58 -13.50 14.82
CA MET A 178 11.59 -14.74 15.58
C MET A 178 12.61 -15.69 14.96
N GLU A 179 13.42 -16.35 15.78
CA GLU A 179 14.27 -17.44 15.33
C GLU A 179 13.38 -18.60 14.83
N LEU A 180 13.48 -18.88 13.53
CA LEU A 180 12.78 -19.99 12.87
C LEU A 180 13.62 -21.26 12.98
N ASP A 181 12.96 -22.42 13.00
CA ASP A 181 13.64 -23.71 13.05
C ASP A 181 14.10 -24.12 11.63
N PRO A 182 15.40 -24.38 11.39
CA PRO A 182 15.88 -24.79 10.07
C PRO A 182 15.25 -26.07 9.51
N GLU A 183 14.79 -27.00 10.37
CA GLU A 183 14.22 -28.28 9.94
C GLU A 183 12.70 -28.17 9.75
N ASP A 184 11.97 -27.64 10.75
CA ASP A 184 10.50 -27.57 10.71
C ASP A 184 9.98 -26.40 9.84
N ASP A 185 10.74 -25.30 9.74
CA ASP A 185 10.39 -24.09 9.00
C ASP A 185 11.14 -23.95 7.66
N GLU A 186 11.84 -25.00 7.20
CA GLU A 186 12.69 -25.02 5.99
C GLU A 186 12.00 -24.33 4.78
N ALA A 187 10.71 -24.60 4.57
CA ALA A 187 9.96 -24.10 3.42
C ALA A 187 9.82 -22.55 3.38
N VAL A 188 10.00 -21.88 4.51
CA VAL A 188 9.74 -20.43 4.70
C VAL A 188 10.98 -19.69 5.22
N TYR A 189 11.93 -20.40 5.83
CA TYR A 189 13.13 -19.90 6.52
C TYR A 189 13.83 -18.75 5.79
N ASP A 190 14.17 -18.93 4.51
CA ASP A 190 15.03 -18.01 3.76
C ASP A 190 14.39 -16.64 3.46
N TRP A 191 13.07 -16.59 3.27
CA TRP A 191 12.38 -15.43 2.67
C TRP A 191 11.32 -14.82 3.58
N PHE A 192 11.10 -15.39 4.77
CA PHE A 192 9.94 -15.07 5.60
C PHE A 192 9.81 -13.59 5.97
N TYR A 193 10.94 -12.95 6.29
CA TYR A 193 10.98 -11.56 6.77
C TYR A 193 11.37 -10.55 5.69
N ASP A 194 11.40 -10.96 4.42
CA ASP A 194 11.59 -10.05 3.29
C ASP A 194 10.41 -9.07 3.15
N HIS A 195 10.67 -7.87 2.63
CA HIS A 195 9.63 -6.88 2.33
C HIS A 195 8.61 -7.40 1.29
N LYS A 196 9.09 -8.06 0.24
CA LYS A 196 8.27 -8.71 -0.80
C LYS A 196 8.72 -10.15 -1.01
N PRO A 197 8.27 -11.07 -0.15
CA PRO A 197 8.72 -12.45 -0.20
C PRO A 197 8.39 -13.11 -1.54
N LEU A 198 9.28 -13.98 -2.03
CA LEU A 198 9.05 -14.78 -3.23
C LEU A 198 8.83 -13.99 -4.54
N GLN A 199 9.10 -12.67 -4.58
CA GLN A 199 8.83 -11.79 -5.74
C GLN A 199 9.45 -12.30 -7.06
N TYR A 200 10.66 -12.88 -7.00
CA TYR A 200 11.40 -13.37 -8.17
C TYR A 200 11.26 -14.89 -8.40
N THR A 201 10.33 -15.53 -7.70
CA THR A 201 10.12 -16.98 -7.80
C THR A 201 8.86 -17.31 -8.62
N ARG A 202 8.67 -18.59 -8.93
CA ARG A 202 7.47 -19.09 -9.63
C ARG A 202 6.18 -18.93 -8.81
N HIS A 203 6.29 -18.70 -7.51
CA HIS A 203 5.13 -18.58 -6.61
C HIS A 203 4.37 -17.28 -6.81
N VAL A 204 4.99 -16.25 -7.38
CA VAL A 204 4.38 -14.94 -7.61
C VAL A 204 4.50 -14.56 -9.09
N ASN A 205 3.57 -13.76 -9.59
CA ASN A 205 3.53 -13.32 -10.98
C ASN A 205 4.61 -12.29 -11.39
N GLY A 206 5.63 -12.07 -10.56
CA GLY A 206 6.73 -11.12 -10.78
C GLY A 206 6.59 -9.81 -9.99
N PRO A 207 7.27 -8.72 -10.44
CA PRO A 207 7.38 -7.47 -9.68
C PRO A 207 6.06 -6.74 -9.39
N SER A 208 5.01 -7.06 -10.15
CA SER A 208 3.68 -6.51 -9.89
C SER A 208 3.04 -7.05 -8.60
N TYR A 209 3.49 -8.20 -8.09
CA TYR A 209 3.08 -8.77 -6.79
C TYR A 209 1.56 -8.86 -6.55
N ARG A 210 0.78 -9.27 -7.57
CA ARG A 210 -0.70 -9.28 -7.50
C ARG A 210 -1.31 -10.65 -7.27
N ARG A 211 -0.64 -11.71 -7.72
CA ARG A 211 -1.15 -13.07 -7.63
C ARG A 211 -0.07 -13.97 -7.07
N TRP A 212 -0.45 -14.79 -6.11
CA TRP A 212 0.41 -15.76 -5.46
C TRP A 212 -0.18 -17.17 -5.58
N ARG A 213 0.70 -18.17 -5.63
CA ARG A 213 0.37 -19.60 -5.61
C ARG A 213 1.42 -20.32 -4.78
N LEU A 214 1.04 -20.67 -3.56
CA LEU A 214 1.91 -21.34 -2.59
C LEU A 214 1.70 -22.86 -2.62
N ASN A 215 2.75 -23.60 -2.30
CA ASN A 215 2.69 -25.06 -2.17
C ASN A 215 2.12 -25.45 -0.80
N VAL A 216 1.66 -26.69 -0.67
CA VAL A 216 1.09 -27.22 0.59
C VAL A 216 2.08 -27.16 1.76
N PRO A 217 3.38 -27.50 1.62
CA PRO A 217 4.34 -27.38 2.72
C PRO A 217 4.44 -25.94 3.24
N ILE A 218 4.59 -24.96 2.33
CA ILE A 218 4.62 -23.53 2.67
C ILE A 218 3.34 -23.13 3.42
N GLN A 219 2.16 -23.54 2.93
CA GLN A 219 0.89 -23.21 3.57
C GLN A 219 0.75 -23.84 4.96
N SER A 220 1.21 -25.08 5.14
CA SER A 220 1.19 -25.76 6.44
C SER A 220 2.04 -25.03 7.47
N THR A 221 3.26 -24.65 7.09
CA THR A 221 4.18 -23.88 7.94
C THR A 221 3.62 -22.50 8.30
N LEU A 222 3.11 -21.75 7.31
CA LEU A 222 2.50 -20.45 7.54
C LEU A 222 1.26 -20.54 8.45
N TYR A 223 0.41 -21.55 8.26
CA TYR A 223 -0.76 -21.77 9.12
C TYR A 223 -0.36 -22.06 10.56
N ARG A 224 0.68 -22.87 10.77
CA ARG A 224 1.24 -23.16 12.11
C ARG A 224 1.78 -21.89 12.78
N LEU A 225 2.56 -21.09 12.07
CA LEU A 225 3.12 -19.83 12.57
C LEU A 225 2.03 -18.78 12.89
N ALA A 226 0.96 -18.75 12.08
CA ALA A 226 -0.19 -17.87 12.29
C ALA A 226 -1.15 -18.34 13.40
N GLY A 227 -0.92 -19.52 14.01
CA GLY A 227 -1.88 -20.18 14.90
C GLY A 227 -2.36 -19.33 16.08
N GLN A 228 -1.55 -18.38 16.58
CA GLN A 228 -1.97 -17.47 17.65
C GLN A 228 -3.06 -16.46 17.24
N LEU A 229 -3.21 -16.19 15.94
CA LEU A 229 -4.17 -15.22 15.39
C LEU A 229 -5.35 -15.90 14.70
N MET A 230 -5.23 -17.17 14.37
CA MET A 230 -6.28 -17.94 13.72
C MET A 230 -7.27 -18.47 14.74
N SER A 231 -8.53 -18.63 14.32
CA SER A 231 -9.56 -19.26 15.14
C SER A 231 -9.51 -20.79 15.02
N ASP A 232 -9.67 -21.49 16.13
CA ASP A 232 -9.81 -22.97 16.15
C ASP A 232 -11.20 -23.47 15.73
N LEU A 233 -12.12 -22.56 15.40
CA LEU A 233 -13.51 -22.86 15.06
C LEU A 233 -13.61 -23.41 13.63
N LEU A 234 -13.91 -24.70 13.52
CA LEU A 234 -14.07 -25.40 12.24
C LEU A 234 -15.52 -25.35 11.71
N ASP A 235 -16.50 -25.44 12.62
CA ASP A 235 -17.91 -25.51 12.25
C ASP A 235 -18.55 -24.11 12.16
N LYS A 236 -19.25 -23.86 11.07
CA LYS A 236 -20.01 -22.63 10.84
C LYS A 236 -21.20 -22.51 11.79
N ASN A 237 -21.70 -23.63 12.34
CA ASN A 237 -22.81 -23.62 13.29
C ASN A 237 -22.48 -22.89 14.60
N TYR A 238 -21.19 -22.71 14.93
CA TYR A 238 -20.79 -21.87 16.06
C TYR A 238 -21.36 -20.45 15.97
N TRP A 239 -21.50 -19.92 14.75
CA TRP A 239 -22.00 -18.57 14.48
C TRP A 239 -23.53 -18.50 14.39
N TYR A 240 -24.26 -19.46 14.95
CA TYR A 240 -25.72 -19.42 15.00
C TYR A 240 -26.20 -18.17 15.74
N LEU A 241 -27.07 -17.37 15.08
CA LEU A 241 -27.51 -16.05 15.53
C LEU A 241 -26.39 -15.01 15.73
N PHE A 242 -25.17 -15.33 15.33
CA PHE A 242 -24.02 -14.41 15.37
C PHE A 242 -23.40 -14.23 13.99
N ASP A 243 -24.25 -14.28 12.96
CA ASP A 243 -23.91 -14.02 11.57
C ASP A 243 -24.48 -12.67 11.10
N LYS A 244 -24.04 -12.22 9.92
CA LYS A 244 -24.48 -10.93 9.37
C LYS A 244 -26.00 -10.88 9.16
N LYS A 245 -26.63 -12.00 8.80
CA LYS A 245 -28.07 -12.06 8.56
C LYS A 245 -28.85 -11.86 9.85
N ALA A 246 -28.47 -12.55 10.93
CA ALA A 246 -29.08 -12.37 12.24
C ALA A 246 -28.93 -10.92 12.73
N PHE A 247 -27.77 -10.29 12.54
CA PHE A 247 -27.59 -8.88 12.92
C PHE A 247 -28.44 -7.91 12.09
N PHE A 248 -28.66 -8.18 10.80
CA PHE A 248 -29.56 -7.36 9.98
C PHE A 248 -31.01 -7.50 10.43
N THR A 249 -31.46 -8.71 10.73
CA THR A 249 -32.80 -8.96 11.25
C THR A 249 -32.99 -8.31 12.62
N ALA A 250 -32.03 -8.48 13.54
CA ALA A 250 -32.05 -7.87 14.85
C ALA A 250 -32.13 -6.34 14.77
N LYS A 251 -31.34 -5.72 13.89
CA LYS A 251 -31.42 -4.27 13.61
C LYS A 251 -32.79 -3.85 13.09
N ALA A 252 -33.34 -4.58 12.12
CA ALA A 252 -34.62 -4.22 11.49
C ALA A 252 -35.79 -4.31 12.47
N LEU A 253 -35.78 -5.33 13.35
CA LEU A 253 -36.81 -5.55 14.36
C LEU A 253 -36.58 -4.77 15.67
N ASN A 254 -35.51 -3.98 15.75
CA ASN A 254 -35.10 -3.30 16.98
C ASN A 254 -34.93 -4.28 18.17
N CYS A 255 -34.43 -5.48 17.90
CA CYS A 255 -34.08 -6.49 18.90
C CYS A 255 -32.56 -6.55 19.07
N ALA A 256 -32.11 -6.88 20.28
CA ALA A 256 -30.69 -7.04 20.59
C ALA A 256 -30.38 -8.49 20.93
N ILE A 257 -29.51 -9.13 20.12
CA ILE A 257 -28.99 -10.47 20.42
C ILE A 257 -28.02 -10.36 21.59
N PRO A 258 -28.08 -11.25 22.61
CA PRO A 258 -27.12 -11.24 23.71
C PRO A 258 -25.66 -11.31 23.21
N GLY A 259 -24.81 -10.39 23.67
CA GLY A 259 -23.41 -10.27 23.22
C GLY A 259 -23.23 -9.67 21.82
N GLY A 260 -24.32 -9.36 21.11
CA GLY A 260 -24.32 -8.71 19.82
C GLY A 260 -24.38 -7.17 19.89
N PRO A 261 -24.27 -6.50 18.74
CA PRO A 261 -24.41 -5.05 18.64
C PRO A 261 -25.86 -4.59 18.89
N LYS A 262 -26.01 -3.37 19.40
CA LYS A 262 -27.29 -2.66 19.49
C LYS A 262 -27.34 -1.56 18.45
N PHE A 263 -28.52 -1.30 17.92
CA PHE A 263 -28.74 -0.29 16.89
C PHE A 263 -29.87 0.65 17.28
N GLU A 264 -29.88 1.80 16.63
CA GLU A 264 -31.01 2.72 16.68
C GLU A 264 -32.22 2.10 15.98
N PRO A 265 -33.45 2.24 16.52
CA PRO A 265 -34.67 1.72 15.88
C PRO A 265 -34.83 2.27 14.47
N LEU A 266 -35.16 1.39 13.51
CA LEU A 266 -35.38 1.78 12.11
C LEU A 266 -36.68 2.59 11.95
N TYR A 267 -37.72 2.18 12.66
CA TYR A 267 -38.99 2.88 12.76
C TYR A 267 -39.16 3.38 14.19
N ARG A 268 -39.22 4.70 14.35
CA ARG A 268 -39.41 5.37 15.66
C ARG A 268 -40.89 5.67 15.94
N ASP A 269 -41.69 5.63 14.89
CA ASP A 269 -43.08 6.13 14.85
C ASP A 269 -44.10 4.98 14.87
N ALA A 270 -43.73 3.81 15.40
CA ALA A 270 -44.75 2.83 15.80
C ALA A 270 -45.45 3.44 17.02
N ASP A 271 -46.49 4.22 16.78
CA ASP A 271 -47.32 4.86 17.78
C ASP A 271 -47.86 3.78 18.71
N LYS A 272 -47.25 3.67 19.89
CA LYS A 272 -47.61 2.67 20.91
C LYS A 272 -49.08 2.78 21.33
N ASP A 273 -49.71 3.92 21.06
CA ASP A 273 -51.08 4.21 21.46
C ASP A 273 -52.13 3.67 20.46
N ASP A 274 -51.75 3.26 19.24
CA ASP A 274 -52.68 2.80 18.19
C ASP A 274 -52.87 1.26 18.13
N GLU A 275 -52.09 0.46 18.87
CA GLU A 275 -52.06 -1.02 18.72
C GLU A 275 -52.57 -1.84 19.93
N ASP A 276 -53.08 -1.20 20.99
CA ASP A 276 -53.18 -1.85 22.30
C ASP A 276 -54.33 -2.87 22.49
N TRP A 277 -55.35 -2.95 21.62
CA TRP A 277 -56.41 -3.97 21.72
C TRP A 277 -56.87 -4.50 20.37
N ASN A 278 -56.24 -5.61 19.94
CA ASN A 278 -56.64 -6.39 18.76
C ASN A 278 -57.25 -7.74 19.18
N GLU A 279 -58.19 -8.26 18.39
CA GLU A 279 -58.86 -9.55 18.66
C GLU A 279 -57.87 -10.73 18.78
N PHE A 280 -56.68 -10.59 18.18
CA PHE A 280 -55.60 -11.57 18.21
C PHE A 280 -54.73 -11.51 19.47
N ASN A 281 -54.66 -10.37 20.16
CA ASN A 281 -53.80 -10.17 21.33
C ASN A 281 -54.56 -10.33 22.67
N ASP A 282 -55.81 -10.83 22.65
CA ASP A 282 -56.62 -11.09 23.85
C ASP A 282 -55.98 -12.18 24.73
N ILE A 283 -55.63 -11.80 25.96
CA ILE A 283 -54.94 -12.66 26.93
C ILE A 283 -55.74 -13.92 27.28
N ASN A 284 -57.06 -13.86 27.20
CA ASN A 284 -57.92 -15.01 27.52
C ASN A 284 -57.88 -16.08 26.42
N LYS A 285 -57.43 -15.73 25.21
CA LYS A 285 -57.34 -16.64 24.05
C LYS A 285 -55.92 -17.20 23.83
N ILE A 286 -54.92 -16.69 24.55
CA ILE A 286 -53.51 -17.09 24.38
C ILE A 286 -53.07 -18.00 25.52
N ILE A 287 -52.64 -19.22 25.18
CA ILE A 287 -52.05 -20.15 26.15
C ILE A 287 -50.53 -19.99 26.14
N ILE A 288 -49.98 -19.31 27.15
CA ILE A 288 -48.52 -19.13 27.31
C ILE A 288 -47.95 -20.31 28.09
N ARG A 289 -47.26 -21.21 27.39
CA ARG A 289 -46.55 -22.35 28.02
C ARG A 289 -45.11 -22.03 28.39
N GLN A 290 -44.43 -21.20 27.59
CA GLN A 290 -43.08 -20.70 27.83
C GLN A 290 -43.00 -19.25 27.35
N THR A 291 -42.13 -18.45 27.96
CA THR A 291 -41.91 -17.07 27.54
C THR A 291 -41.17 -17.03 26.21
N ILE A 292 -41.67 -16.24 25.26
CA ILE A 292 -40.96 -15.96 24.01
C ILE A 292 -39.79 -15.03 24.37
N ARG A 293 -38.58 -15.39 23.91
CA ARG A 293 -37.35 -14.64 24.12
C ARG A 293 -36.97 -13.85 22.89
#